data_AF-A0A7K5MNF9-F1
#
_entry.id   AF-A0A7K5MNF9-F1
#
_cell.length_a   1.000
_cell.length_b   1.000
_cell.length_c   1.000
_cell.angle_alpha   90.00
_cell.angle_beta   90.00
_cell.angle_gamma   90.00
#
_symmetry.space_group_name_H-M   'P 1'
#
loop_
_entity.id
_entity.type
_entity.pdbx_description
1 polymer ?
#
loop_
_entity_poly.entity_id
_entity_poly.type
_entity_poly.pdbx_seq_one_letter_code
_entity_poly.pdbx_strand_id
1 'polypeptide(L)'
;AFWERFLRPGDPWRQQVHTFYQGGRFVLLRVLLPAWAITYYLKYHVRKSPHGVVVTNPRIFPGDRILETGEIMPPLKDEHHRHH
;
A
#
# COMPACT_ATOMS: atom_id res chain seq x y z
N ALA A 1 -33.40 -14.85 9.50
CA ALA A 1 -32.32 -14.88 8.48
C ALA A 1 -31.46 -16.15 8.61
N PHE A 2 -30.70 -16.55 7.57
CA PHE A 2 -29.81 -17.74 7.61
C PHE A 2 -28.82 -17.69 8.80
N TRP A 3 -28.15 -16.55 8.99
CA TRP A 3 -27.15 -16.37 10.05
C TRP A 3 -27.73 -16.56 11.46
N GLU A 4 -28.95 -16.09 11.72
CA GLU A 4 -29.63 -16.29 13.01
C GLU A 4 -29.91 -17.77 13.30
N ARG A 5 -30.29 -18.54 12.27
CA ARG A 5 -30.49 -19.99 12.38
C ARG A 5 -29.17 -20.74 12.53
N PHE A 6 -28.12 -20.27 11.86
CA PHE A 6 -26.78 -20.85 11.95
C PHE A 6 -26.14 -20.64 13.33
N LEU A 7 -26.39 -19.50 13.98
CA LEU A 7 -25.83 -19.13 15.29
C LEU A 7 -26.59 -19.69 16.50
N ARG A 8 -27.87 -20.08 16.33
CA ARG A 8 -28.74 -20.63 17.40
C ARG A 8 -28.17 -21.82 18.18
N PRO A 9 -27.42 -22.77 17.59
CA PRO A 9 -26.83 -23.87 18.35
C PRO A 9 -25.73 -23.41 19.33
N GLY A 10 -25.33 -22.14 19.33
CA GLY A 10 -24.43 -21.56 20.32
C GLY A 10 -22.97 -22.02 20.25
N ASP A 11 -22.62 -22.90 19.31
CA ASP A 11 -21.28 -23.44 19.13
C ASP A 11 -20.21 -22.33 18.96
N PRO A 12 -19.09 -22.39 19.71
CA PRO A 12 -18.01 -21.40 19.62
C PRO A 12 -17.40 -21.28 18.21
N TRP A 13 -17.28 -22.40 17.49
CA TRP A 13 -16.74 -22.39 16.12
C TRP A 13 -17.62 -21.59 15.15
N ARG A 14 -18.94 -21.64 15.32
CA ARG A 14 -19.91 -20.94 14.45
C ARG A 14 -19.85 -19.43 14.67
N GLN A 15 -19.67 -19.02 15.92
CA GLN A 15 -19.47 -17.62 16.28
C GLN A 15 -18.16 -17.09 15.69
N GLN A 16 -17.08 -17.86 15.75
CA GLN A 16 -15.80 -17.48 15.16
C GLN A 16 -15.88 -17.28 13.64
N VAL A 17 -16.54 -18.20 12.92
CA VAL A 17 -16.76 -18.07 11.46
C VAL A 17 -17.62 -16.85 11.15
N HIS A 18 -18.68 -16.60 11.91
CA HIS A 18 -19.52 -15.43 11.71
C HIS A 18 -18.74 -14.12 11.95
N THR A 19 -17.90 -14.06 12.99
CA THR A 19 -17.03 -12.91 13.26
C THR A 19 -16.04 -12.69 12.12
N PHE A 20 -15.42 -13.76 11.60
CA PHE A 20 -14.52 -13.66 10.45
C PHE A 20 -15.25 -13.17 9.19
N TYR A 21 -16.46 -13.67 8.93
CA TYR A 21 -17.30 -13.21 7.82
C TYR A 21 -17.65 -11.72 7.94
N GLN A 22 -18.05 -11.25 9.13
CA GLN A 22 -18.33 -9.83 9.37
C GLN A 22 -17.08 -8.97 9.20
N GLY A 23 -15.93 -9.44 9.71
CA GLY A 23 -14.64 -8.78 9.51
C GLY A 23 -14.24 -8.68 8.03
N GLY A 24 -14.36 -9.79 7.30
CA GLY A 24 -14.09 -9.83 5.85
C GLY A 24 -15.03 -8.91 5.07
N ARG A 25 -16.32 -8.91 5.40
CA ARG A 25 -17.30 -7.98 4.81
C ARG A 25 -16.92 -6.52 5.07
N PHE A 26 -16.47 -6.20 6.29
CA PHE A 26 -16.03 -4.86 6.63
C PHE A 26 -14.81 -4.46 5.81
N VAL A 27 -13.78 -5.30 5.74
CA VAL A 27 -12.57 -5.03 4.93
C VAL A 27 -12.94 -4.82 3.46
N LEU A 28 -13.77 -5.69 2.90
CA LEU A 28 -14.17 -5.58 1.49
C LEU A 28 -14.95 -4.28 1.21
N LEU A 29 -15.96 -3.97 2.03
CA LEU A 29 -16.85 -2.84 1.77
C LEU A 29 -16.26 -1.49 2.20
N ARG A 30 -15.51 -1.44 3.30
CA ARG A 30 -15.02 -0.19 3.90
C ARG A 30 -13.57 0.11 3.58
N VAL A 31 -12.78 -0.88 3.16
CA VAL A 31 -11.37 -0.67 2.83
C VAL A 31 -11.14 -0.89 1.34
N LEU A 32 -11.48 -2.08 0.83
CA LEU A 32 -11.12 -2.45 -0.54
C LEU A 32 -11.86 -1.61 -1.60
N LEU A 33 -13.19 -1.49 -1.50
CA LEU A 33 -13.96 -0.70 -2.46
C LEU A 33 -13.56 0.79 -2.47
N PRO A 34 -13.45 1.49 -1.33
CA PRO A 34 -13.00 2.89 -1.33
C PRO A 34 -11.56 3.05 -1.81
N ALA A 35 -10.65 2.17 -1.41
CA ALA A 35 -9.26 2.22 -1.90
C ALA A 35 -9.19 2.03 -3.42
N TRP A 36 -10.00 1.14 -3.98
CA TRP A 36 -10.06 0.94 -5.43
C TRP A 36 -10.65 2.18 -6.15
N ALA A 37 -11.69 2.80 -5.60
CA ALA A 37 -12.24 4.05 -6.13
C ALA A 37 -11.22 5.20 -6.08
N ILE A 38 -10.47 5.35 -4.99
CA ILE A 38 -9.42 6.37 -4.84
C ILE A 38 -8.30 6.14 -5.86
N THR A 39 -7.81 4.91 -5.98
CA THR A 39 -6.75 4.59 -6.95
C THR A 39 -7.19 4.81 -8.41
N TYR A 40 -8.45 4.52 -8.74
CA TYR A 40 -9.04 4.86 -10.03
C TYR A 40 -9.07 6.38 -10.24
N TYR A 41 -9.55 7.14 -9.26
CA TYR A 41 -9.62 8.60 -9.33
C TYR A 41 -8.25 9.24 -9.52
N LEU A 42 -7.25 8.81 -8.73
CA LEU A 42 -5.87 9.28 -8.85
C LEU A 42 -5.29 8.99 -10.24
N LYS A 43 -5.54 7.79 -10.78
CA LYS A 43 -5.01 7.37 -12.09
C LYS A 43 -5.60 8.18 -13.24
N TYR A 44 -6.91 8.43 -13.26
CA TYR A 44 -7.57 8.99 -14.43
C TYR A 44 -7.90 10.48 -14.34
N HIS A 45 -8.06 11.04 -13.14
CA HIS A 45 -8.37 12.45 -12.95
C HIS A 45 -7.13 13.22 -12.52
N VAL A 46 -6.51 12.79 -11.42
CA VAL A 46 -5.43 13.57 -10.80
C VAL A 46 -4.15 13.54 -11.64
N ARG A 47 -3.76 12.37 -12.16
CA ARG A 47 -2.55 12.24 -13.00
C ARG A 47 -2.69 12.91 -14.38
N LYS A 48 -3.92 13.06 -14.89
CA LYS A 48 -4.16 13.76 -16.17
C LYS A 48 -4.15 15.27 -16.02
N SER A 49 -4.37 15.79 -14.82
CA SER A 49 -4.27 17.22 -14.54
C SER A 49 -2.79 17.61 -14.43
N PRO A 50 -2.37 18.71 -15.08
CA PRO A 50 -1.03 19.26 -14.86
C PRO A 50 -0.86 19.59 -13.37
N HIS A 51 0.27 19.18 -12.78
CA HIS A 51 0.59 19.30 -11.34
C HIS A 51 -0.36 18.58 -10.36
N GLY A 52 -1.24 17.67 -10.83
CA GLY A 52 -2.18 16.99 -9.93
C GLY A 52 -1.50 16.05 -8.92
N VAL A 53 -0.37 15.45 -9.30
CA VAL A 53 0.49 14.69 -8.38
C VAL A 53 1.91 15.17 -8.55
N VAL A 54 2.42 15.92 -7.58
CA VAL A 54 3.84 16.31 -7.51
C VAL A 54 4.51 15.39 -6.51
N VAL A 55 5.45 14.56 -7.00
CA VAL A 55 6.29 13.70 -6.16
C VAL A 55 7.66 14.35 -6.07
N THR A 56 8.21 14.45 -4.87
CA THR A 56 9.59 14.89 -4.68
C THR A 56 10.55 13.86 -5.27
N ASN A 57 11.60 14.31 -5.96
CA ASN A 57 12.61 13.39 -6.49
C ASN A 57 13.15 12.48 -5.37
N PRO A 58 13.22 11.16 -5.60
CA PRO A 58 13.73 10.22 -4.61
C PRO A 58 15.18 10.57 -4.28
N ARG A 59 15.57 10.40 -3.01
CA ARG A 59 16.97 10.59 -2.60
C ARG A 59 17.80 9.46 -3.21
N ILE A 60 18.86 9.84 -3.92
CA ILE A 60 19.77 8.91 -4.60
C ILE A 60 21.07 8.82 -3.81
N PHE A 61 21.58 7.61 -3.60
CA PHE A 61 22.83 7.34 -2.91
C PHE A 61 23.90 6.77 -3.84
N PRO A 62 25.19 6.87 -3.46
CA PRO A 62 26.28 6.25 -4.20
C PRO A 62 26.08 4.73 -4.34
N GLY A 63 26.28 4.19 -5.53
CA GLY A 63 26.01 2.79 -5.86
C GLY A 63 24.58 2.49 -6.30
N ASP A 64 23.63 3.40 -6.13
CA ASP A 64 22.26 3.23 -6.65
C ASP A 64 22.27 3.28 -8.18
N ARG A 65 21.41 2.46 -8.79
CA ARG A 65 21.19 2.47 -10.24
C ARG A 65 19.95 3.31 -10.57
N ILE A 66 20.13 4.34 -11.38
CA ILE A 66 19.02 5.12 -11.92
C ILE A 66 18.29 4.24 -12.93
N LEU A 67 17.02 3.91 -12.66
CA LEU A 67 16.25 2.98 -13.51
C LEU A 67 15.99 3.53 -14.92
N GLU A 68 15.91 4.86 -15.07
CA GLU A 68 15.62 5.53 -16.34
C GLU A 68 16.87 5.69 -17.22
N THR A 69 18.02 6.01 -16.63
CA THR A 69 19.29 6.26 -17.34
C THR A 69 20.20 5.04 -17.38
N GLY A 70 20.01 4.08 -16.47
CA GLY A 70 20.86 2.91 -16.30
C GLY A 70 22.21 3.18 -15.62
N GLU A 71 22.53 4.44 -15.33
CA GLU A 71 23.77 4.89 -14.70
C GLU A 71 23.82 4.47 -13.22
N ILE A 72 25.01 4.05 -12.78
CA ILE A 72 25.31 3.74 -11.39
C ILE A 72 25.90 5.01 -10.77
N MET A 73 25.32 5.48 -9.67
CA MET A 73 25.82 6.65 -8.97
C MET A 73 27.26 6.39 -8.50
N PRO A 74 28.23 7.24 -8.88
CA PRO A 74 29.61 7.05 -8.50
C PRO A 74 29.76 7.02 -6.97
N PRO A 75 30.68 6.20 -6.44
CA PRO A 75 30.98 6.17 -5.02
C PRO A 75 31.44 7.56 -4.55
N LEU A 76 31.15 7.88 -3.28
CA LEU A 76 31.76 9.06 -2.65
C LEU A 76 33.28 8.92 -2.73
N LYS A 77 33.98 10.02 -2.99
CA LYS A 77 35.44 10.03 -2.96
C LYS A 77 35.89 9.54 -1.58
N ASP A 78 36.94 8.72 -1.55
CA ASP A 78 37.52 8.25 -0.30
C ASP A 78 37.91 9.45 0.56
N GLU A 79 37.10 9.74 1.57
CA GLU A 79 37.51 10.60 2.65
C GLU A 79 38.70 9.89 3.30
N HIS A 80 39.87 10.51 3.22
CA HIS A 80 41.04 10.06 3.95
C HIS A 80 40.73 10.24 5.43
N HIS A 81 40.02 9.27 6.01
CA HIS A 81 39.68 9.21 7.42
C HIS A 81 40.98 8.98 8.19
N ARG A 82 41.71 10.06 8.46
CA ARG A 82 42.65 10.12 9.57
C ARG A 82 41.85 10.12 10.86
N HIS A 83 41.37 8.95 11.26
CA HIS A 83 41.08 8.70 12.67
C HIS A 83 42.42 8.49 13.36
N HIS A 84 42.95 9.57 13.93
CA HIS A 84 43.95 9.50 14.98
C HIS A 84 43.25 9.28 16.32
#